data_AF-A0A2V6JM35-F1
#
_entry.id   AF-A0A2V6JM35-F1
#
_cell.length_a   1.000
_cell.length_b   1.000
_cell.length_c   1.000
_cell.angle_alpha   90.00
_cell.angle_beta   90.00
_cell.angle_gamma   90.00
#
_symmetry.space_group_name_H-M   'P 1'
#
loop_
_entity.id
_entity.type
_entity.pdbx_description
1 polymer ?
#
loop_
_entity_poly.entity_id
_entity_poly.type
_entity_poly.pdbx_seq_one_letter_code
_entity_poly.pdbx_strand_id
1 'polypeptide(L)'
;MPEHRTEPEPSNLNLRNILSAIFKWKRFILGFTVFGIVAAAGIYFFYPTVYESDARLLVRYVLERSAVDPVDAMSGQSGNRGTGITNDGVIAAEVSILTSWDLSVQVAEALGPNRVLPDTKAPTVVAAAAAINSGLATT
;
A
#
# COMPACT_ATOMS: atom_id res chain seq x y z
N MET A 1 -22.56 -9.72 -77.10
CA MET A 1 -22.36 -10.35 -75.79
C MET A 1 -22.75 -9.32 -74.73
N PRO A 2 -23.82 -9.50 -73.95
CA PRO A 2 -24.18 -8.54 -72.92
C PRO A 2 -23.27 -8.72 -71.70
N GLU A 3 -22.53 -7.67 -71.38
CA GLU A 3 -21.66 -7.53 -70.20
C GLU A 3 -22.51 -7.62 -68.92
N HIS A 4 -22.21 -8.57 -68.05
CA HIS A 4 -22.86 -8.72 -66.75
C HIS A 4 -22.27 -7.67 -65.81
N ARG A 5 -23.00 -6.57 -65.57
CA ARG A 5 -22.62 -5.58 -64.56
C ARG A 5 -22.81 -6.19 -63.17
N THR A 6 -21.71 -6.53 -62.50
CA THR A 6 -21.69 -6.82 -61.07
C THR A 6 -21.93 -5.52 -60.32
N GLU A 7 -23.15 -5.33 -59.81
CA GLU A 7 -23.41 -4.26 -58.85
C GLU A 7 -22.59 -4.52 -57.57
N PRO A 8 -21.92 -3.50 -57.01
CA PRO A 8 -21.15 -3.67 -55.79
C PRO A 8 -22.11 -4.00 -54.65
N GLU A 9 -22.00 -5.23 -54.13
CA GLU A 9 -22.78 -5.69 -52.99
C GLU A 9 -22.58 -4.70 -51.83
N PRO A 10 -23.65 -4.10 -51.27
CA PRO A 10 -23.52 -3.15 -50.18
C PRO A 10 -23.02 -3.91 -48.95
N SER A 11 -21.74 -3.72 -48.62
CA SER A 11 -21.12 -4.28 -47.43
C SER A 11 -21.93 -3.91 -46.19
N ASN A 12 -22.57 -4.92 -45.59
CA ASN A 12 -23.48 -4.78 -44.44
C ASN A 12 -22.79 -4.17 -43.20
N LEU A 13 -21.46 -4.12 -43.17
CA LEU A 13 -20.64 -3.56 -42.10
C LEU A 13 -20.12 -2.15 -42.44
N ASN A 14 -21.05 -1.23 -42.72
CA ASN A 14 -20.72 0.17 -42.93
C ASN A 14 -20.68 0.92 -41.57
N LEU A 15 -19.67 1.75 -41.32
CA LEU A 15 -19.54 2.53 -40.07
C LEU A 15 -20.80 3.36 -39.75
N ARG A 16 -21.48 3.85 -40.80
CA ARG A 16 -22.74 4.58 -40.68
C ARG A 16 -23.89 3.70 -40.17
N ASN A 17 -23.91 2.41 -40.54
CA ASN A 17 -24.89 1.44 -40.05
C ASN A 17 -24.60 1.07 -38.58
N ILE A 18 -23.33 0.97 -38.20
CA ILE A 18 -22.93 0.70 -36.80
C ILE A 18 -23.30 1.87 -35.88
N LEU A 19 -22.96 3.11 -36.27
CA LEU A 19 -23.30 4.29 -35.48
C LEU A 19 -24.82 4.46 -35.33
N SER A 20 -25.57 4.25 -36.41
CA SER A 20 -27.04 4.32 -36.36
C SER A 20 -27.66 3.19 -35.54
N ALA A 21 -27.09 1.99 -35.54
CA ALA A 21 -27.51 0.89 -34.68
C ALA A 21 -27.30 1.20 -33.19
N ILE A 22 -26.14 1.76 -32.82
CA ILE A 22 -25.84 2.22 -31.46
C ILE A 22 -26.84 3.29 -31.01
N PHE A 23 -27.13 4.28 -31.88
CA PHE A 23 -28.10 5.32 -31.58
C PHE A 23 -29.54 4.80 -31.44
N LYS A 24 -29.90 3.73 -32.18
CA LYS A 24 -31.20 3.08 -32.08
C LYS A 24 -31.36 2.35 -30.74
N TRP A 25 -30.26 1.84 -30.17
CA TRP A 25 -30.22 1.17 -28.88
C TRP A 25 -29.81 2.06 -27.70
N LYS A 26 -29.76 3.39 -27.88
CA LYS A 26 -29.38 4.35 -26.82
C LYS A 26 -30.13 4.13 -25.50
N ARG A 27 -31.39 3.69 -25.55
CA ARG A 27 -32.20 3.40 -24.35
C ARG A 27 -31.70 2.17 -23.58
N PHE A 28 -31.26 1.12 -24.29
CA PHE A 28 -30.69 -0.07 -23.67
C PHE A 28 -29.31 0.22 -23.08
N ILE A 29 -28.48 0.97 -23.81
CA ILE A 29 -27.15 1.38 -23.33
C ILE A 29 -27.27 2.25 -22.08
N LEU A 30 -28.20 3.22 -22.09
CA LEU A 30 -28.51 4.06 -20.93
C LEU A 30 -29.04 3.22 -19.76
N GLY A 31 -29.94 2.27 -20.02
CA GLY A 31 -30.46 1.37 -18.99
C GLY A 31 -29.37 0.53 -18.32
N PHE A 32 -28.47 -0.06 -19.11
CA PHE A 32 -27.35 -0.85 -18.59
C PHE A 32 -26.33 -0.02 -17.81
N THR A 33 -26.03 1.21 -18.26
CA THR A 33 -25.12 2.11 -17.54
C THR A 33 -25.72 2.55 -16.21
N VAL A 34 -26.99 2.94 -16.18
CA VAL A 34 -27.69 3.28 -14.94
C VAL A 34 -27.76 2.06 -14.00
N PHE A 35 -28.08 0.88 -14.52
CA PHE A 35 -28.10 -0.35 -13.73
C PHE A 35 -26.73 -0.68 -13.13
N GLY A 36 -25.64 -0.54 -13.90
CA GLY A 36 -24.28 -0.73 -13.42
C GLY A 36 -23.90 0.25 -12.31
N ILE A 37 -24.29 1.52 -12.43
CA ILE A 37 -24.03 2.54 -11.39
C ILE A 37 -24.81 2.20 -10.11
N VAL A 38 -26.08 1.81 -10.24
CA VAL A 38 -26.91 1.42 -9.09
C VAL A 38 -26.36 0.17 -8.41
N ALA A 39 -25.93 -0.82 -9.19
CA ALA A 39 -25.30 -2.03 -8.65
C ALA A 39 -24.00 -1.72 -7.92
N ALA A 40 -23.13 -0.87 -8.48
CA ALA A 40 -21.88 -0.45 -7.85
C ALA A 40 -22.12 0.34 -6.56
N ALA A 41 -23.07 1.28 -6.57
CA ALA A 41 -23.46 2.02 -5.38
C ALA A 41 -24.03 1.09 -4.29
N GLY A 42 -24.86 0.11 -4.69
CA GLY A 42 -25.34 -0.93 -3.79
C GLY A 42 -24.19 -1.68 -3.12
N ILE A 43 -23.24 -2.20 -3.90
CA ILE A 43 -22.07 -2.90 -3.38
C ILE A 43 -21.28 -2.00 -2.40
N TYR A 44 -21.05 -0.74 -2.76
CA TYR A 44 -20.33 0.20 -1.89
C TYR A 44 -21.00 0.43 -0.53
N PHE A 45 -22.34 0.55 -0.51
CA PHE A 45 -23.07 0.74 0.75
C PHE A 45 -23.29 -0.55 1.55
N PHE A 46 -23.42 -1.70 0.88
CA PHE A 46 -23.70 -2.98 1.54
C PHE A 46 -22.44 -3.74 1.96
N TYR A 47 -21.27 -3.48 1.36
CA TYR A 47 -20.02 -4.11 1.77
C TYR A 47 -19.31 -3.24 2.81
N PRO A 48 -19.15 -3.72 4.06
CA PRO A 48 -18.33 -3.03 5.04
C PRO A 48 -16.89 -2.96 4.56
N THR A 49 -16.26 -1.79 4.68
CA THR A 49 -14.84 -1.64 4.35
C THR A 49 -14.03 -2.48 5.34
N VAL A 50 -13.22 -3.40 4.83
CA VAL A 50 -12.34 -4.20 5.68
C VAL A 50 -11.23 -3.28 6.18
N TYR A 51 -11.35 -2.84 7.45
CA TYR A 51 -10.26 -2.15 8.13
C TYR A 51 -9.31 -3.20 8.70
N GLU A 52 -8.09 -3.23 8.17
CA GLU A 52 -7.04 -4.10 8.69
C GLU A 52 -6.16 -3.29 9.64
N SER A 53 -6.03 -3.76 10.88
CA SER A 53 -5.13 -3.17 11.87
C SER A 53 -3.83 -3.98 11.91
N ASP A 54 -2.79 -3.47 11.27
CA ASP A 54 -1.45 -4.04 11.37
C ASP A 54 -0.76 -3.55 12.65
N ALA A 55 -0.49 -4.48 13.58
CA ALA A 55 0.29 -4.22 14.77
C ALA A 55 1.54 -5.12 14.78
N ARG A 56 2.72 -4.52 14.96
CA ARG A 56 4.00 -5.23 15.06
C ARG A 56 4.53 -5.12 16.48
N LEU A 57 4.86 -6.25 17.10
CA LEU A 57 5.38 -6.32 18.46
C LEU A 57 6.90 -6.10 18.47
N LEU A 58 7.36 -5.18 19.33
CA LEU A 58 8.78 -4.96 19.59
C LEU A 58 9.28 -5.94 20.64
N VAL A 59 9.94 -7.01 20.21
CA VAL A 59 10.68 -7.91 21.11
C VAL A 59 12.16 -7.64 20.93
N ARG A 60 12.76 -6.95 21.91
CA ARG A 60 14.20 -6.72 21.93
C ARG A 60 14.88 -8.05 22.22
N TYR A 61 15.57 -8.62 21.23
CA TYR A 61 16.41 -9.80 21.46
C TYR A 61 17.67 -9.37 22.20
N VAL A 62 17.62 -9.41 23.54
CA VAL A 62 18.81 -9.25 24.37
C VAL A 62 19.43 -10.65 24.49
N LEU A 63 20.45 -10.93 23.70
CA LEU A 63 21.42 -11.97 24.04
C LEU A 63 22.14 -11.49 25.30
N GLU A 64 21.65 -11.85 26.48
CA GLU A 64 22.51 -11.91 27.65
C GLU A 64 23.54 -13.01 27.39
N ARG A 65 24.65 -12.67 26.72
CA ARG A 65 25.85 -13.49 26.74
C ARG A 65 26.38 -13.43 28.17
N SER A 66 25.82 -14.26 29.05
CA SER A 66 26.50 -14.61 30.29
C SER A 66 27.81 -15.24 29.87
N ALA A 67 28.94 -14.59 30.17
CA ALA A 67 30.28 -14.96 29.72
C ALA A 67 30.80 -16.28 30.34
N VAL A 68 29.90 -17.14 30.82
CA VAL A 68 30.18 -18.34 31.60
C VAL A 68 29.21 -19.46 31.22
N ASP A 69 29.23 -19.86 29.95
CA ASP A 69 28.86 -21.24 29.61
C ASP A 69 30.09 -21.93 28.99
N PRO A 70 30.78 -22.81 29.73
CA PRO A 70 31.96 -23.52 29.24
C PRO A 70 31.62 -24.61 28.20
N VAL A 71 30.35 -24.83 27.83
CA VAL A 71 30.00 -25.87 26.85
C VAL A 71 30.20 -25.46 25.39
N ASP A 72 30.29 -24.16 25.09
CA ASP A 72 30.44 -23.65 23.71
C ASP A 72 31.90 -23.53 23.25
N ALA A 73 32.87 -23.74 24.15
CA ALA A 73 34.30 -23.68 23.80
C ALA A 73 34.84 -24.97 23.14
N MET A 74 34.06 -26.06 23.10
CA MET A 74 34.54 -27.38 22.61
C MET A 74 33.98 -27.82 21.26
N SER A 75 32.93 -27.19 20.73
CA SER A 75 32.50 -27.47 19.36
C SER A 75 32.83 -26.29 18.47
N GLY A 76 33.93 -26.40 17.71
CA GLY A 76 34.31 -25.53 16.60
C GLY A 76 33.33 -25.58 15.42
N GLN A 77 32.05 -25.41 15.72
CA GLN A 77 30.95 -25.34 14.79
C GLN A 77 29.98 -24.29 15.31
N SER A 78 30.39 -23.01 15.21
CA SER A 78 29.47 -21.88 15.34
C SER A 78 28.59 -21.78 14.08
N GLY A 79 27.92 -22.88 13.76
CA GLY A 79 26.81 -22.90 12.83
C GLY A 79 25.56 -22.55 13.60
N ASN A 80 25.00 -21.37 13.34
CA ASN A 80 23.57 -21.19 13.12
C ASN A 80 22.57 -21.77 14.17
N ARG A 81 22.96 -21.92 15.43
CA ARG A 81 22.08 -22.39 16.52
C ARG A 81 21.75 -21.22 17.43
N GLY A 82 20.79 -20.41 17.02
CA GLY A 82 20.30 -19.31 17.84
C GLY A 82 19.20 -18.54 17.13
N THR A 83 18.01 -19.15 17.04
CA THR A 83 16.75 -18.53 16.57
C THR A 83 16.77 -18.16 15.07
N GLY A 84 15.74 -18.50 14.30
CA GLY A 84 15.65 -18.25 12.85
C GLY A 84 15.56 -16.77 12.43
N ILE A 85 16.11 -15.86 13.22
CA ILE A 85 16.15 -14.42 12.96
C ILE A 85 17.52 -14.14 12.33
N THR A 86 17.52 -13.93 11.03
CA THR A 86 18.71 -13.45 10.31
C THR A 86 19.03 -12.03 10.76
N ASN A 87 20.29 -11.60 10.63
CA ASN A 87 20.68 -10.21 10.89
C ASN A 87 19.81 -9.23 10.08
N ASP A 88 19.44 -9.60 8.85
CA ASP A 88 18.50 -8.83 8.01
C ASP A 88 17.11 -8.68 8.65
N GLY A 89 16.61 -9.72 9.33
CA GLY A 89 15.35 -9.66 10.06
C GLY A 89 15.39 -8.70 11.26
N VAL A 90 16.54 -8.64 11.95
CA VAL A 90 16.76 -7.67 13.04
C VAL A 90 16.80 -6.25 12.48
N ILE A 91 17.59 -6.02 11.42
CA ILE A 91 17.69 -4.69 10.80
C ILE A 91 16.34 -4.22 10.24
N ALA A 92 15.58 -5.11 9.57
CA ALA A 92 14.25 -4.79 9.08
C ALA A 92 13.27 -4.45 10.23
N ALA A 93 13.36 -5.17 11.35
CA ALA A 93 12.57 -4.86 12.53
C ALA A 93 12.97 -3.49 13.11
N GLU A 94 14.26 -3.20 13.25
CA GLU A 94 14.78 -1.92 13.73
C GLU A 94 14.34 -0.75 12.85
N VAL A 95 14.41 -0.88 11.51
CA VAL A 95 13.91 0.13 10.58
C VAL A 95 12.41 0.35 10.74
N SER A 96 11.62 -0.72 10.92
CA SER A 96 10.17 -0.59 11.15
C SER A 96 9.82 0.08 12.48
N ILE A 97 10.69 -0.07 13.49
CA ILE A 97 10.52 0.61 14.78
C ILE A 97 10.86 2.09 14.65
N LEU A 98 11.98 2.42 14.01
CA LEU A 98 12.43 3.80 13.83
C LEU A 98 11.47 4.63 12.97
N THR A 99 10.80 3.99 12.00
CA THR A 99 9.79 4.64 11.13
C THR A 99 8.36 4.59 11.71
N SER A 100 8.18 4.11 12.94
CA SER A 100 6.88 4.07 13.60
C SER A 100 6.36 5.47 13.93
N TRP A 101 5.07 5.69 13.67
CA TRP A 101 4.40 6.95 14.00
C TRP A 101 4.35 7.21 15.51
N ASP A 102 4.07 6.19 16.31
CA ASP A 102 3.97 6.31 17.77
C ASP A 102 5.32 6.73 18.39
N LEU A 103 6.42 6.13 17.92
CA LEU A 103 7.75 6.51 18.34
C LEU A 103 8.07 7.96 17.93
N SER A 104 7.69 8.36 16.72
CA SER A 104 7.88 9.73 16.23
C SER A 104 7.12 10.76 17.10
N VAL A 105 5.91 10.42 17.56
CA VAL A 105 5.13 11.25 18.50
C VAL A 105 5.82 11.32 19.85
N GLN A 106 6.25 10.19 20.41
CA GLN A 106 6.96 10.16 21.69
C GLN A 106 8.26 10.99 21.65
N VAL A 107 9.02 10.91 20.55
CA VAL A 107 10.23 11.72 20.35
C VAL A 107 9.87 13.20 20.21
N ALA A 108 8.82 13.55 19.47
CA ALA A 108 8.34 14.93 19.33
C ALA A 108 7.91 15.53 20.67
N GLU A 109 7.29 14.75 21.56
CA GLU A 109 6.92 15.17 22.91
C GLU A 109 8.15 15.35 23.80
N ALA A 110 9.08 14.39 23.78
CA ALA A 110 10.29 14.43 24.59
C ALA A 110 11.23 15.58 24.21
N LEU A 111 11.38 15.84 22.91
CA LEU A 111 12.25 16.90 22.39
C LEU A 111 11.56 18.28 22.42
N GLY A 112 10.24 18.30 22.34
CA GLY A 112 9.42 19.49 22.28
C GLY A 112 9.27 20.03 20.84
N PRO A 113 8.04 20.39 20.39
CA PRO A 113 7.78 20.83 19.02
C PRO A 113 8.61 22.05 18.59
N ASN A 114 8.90 22.97 19.53
CA ASN A 114 9.68 24.18 19.28
C ASN A 114 11.12 23.90 18.86
N ARG A 115 11.70 22.75 19.24
CA ARG A 115 13.09 22.40 18.90
C ARG A 115 13.19 21.71 17.55
N VAL A 116 12.15 20.96 17.18
CA VAL A 116 12.08 20.23 15.91
C VAL A 116 11.73 21.19 14.77
N LEU A 117 10.85 22.16 15.03
CA LEU A 117 10.31 23.08 14.03
C LEU A 117 10.53 24.56 14.45
N PRO A 118 11.78 25.04 14.42
CA PRO A 118 12.12 26.38 14.92
C PRO A 118 11.51 27.52 14.11
N ASP A 119 11.30 27.33 12.80
CA ASP A 119 10.82 28.38 11.88
C ASP A 119 9.28 28.48 11.82
N THR A 120 8.57 27.70 12.63
CA THR A 120 7.11 27.58 12.55
C THR A 120 6.43 28.38 13.66
N LYS A 121 5.45 29.22 13.32
CA LYS A 121 4.81 30.15 14.26
C LYS A 121 3.96 29.47 15.36
N ALA A 122 3.52 28.23 15.12
CA ALA A 122 2.76 27.43 16.08
C ALA A 122 3.09 25.94 15.89
N PRO A 123 4.23 25.47 16.41
CA PRO A 123 4.66 24.09 16.22
C PRO A 123 3.79 23.16 17.07
N THR A 124 3.20 22.16 16.43
CA THR A 124 2.39 21.13 17.08
C THR A 124 3.19 19.83 17.19
N VAL A 125 2.85 18.99 18.16
CA VAL A 125 3.47 17.66 18.34
C VAL A 125 3.30 16.81 17.08
N VAL A 126 2.12 16.87 16.45
CA VAL A 126 1.83 16.14 15.21
C VAL A 126 2.72 16.61 14.05
N ALA A 127 2.90 17.93 13.90
CA ALA A 127 3.77 18.47 12.85
C ALA A 127 5.25 18.09 13.08
N ALA A 128 5.70 18.12 14.34
CA ALA A 128 7.05 17.70 14.70
C ALA A 128 7.26 16.19 14.47
N ALA A 129 6.29 15.35 14.83
CA ALA A 129 6.32 13.91 14.57
C ALA A 129 6.36 13.60 13.06
N ALA A 130 5.57 14.34 12.27
CA ALA A 130 5.61 14.23 10.81
C ALA A 130 6.98 14.62 10.23
N ALA A 131 7.59 15.70 10.72
CA ALA A 131 8.92 16.13 10.30
C ALA A 131 9.98 15.06 10.62
N ILE A 132 9.95 14.49 11.83
CA ILE A 132 10.86 13.40 12.26
C ILE A 132 10.69 12.19 11.35
N ASN A 133 9.47 11.71 11.15
CA ASN A 133 9.21 10.53 10.33
C ASN A 133 9.58 10.76 8.85
N SER A 134 9.32 11.96 8.32
CA SER A 134 9.69 12.32 6.95
C SER A 134 11.20 12.36 6.72
N GLY A 135 12.00 12.68 7.75
CA GLY A 135 13.45 12.67 7.67
C GLY A 135 14.09 11.28 7.72
N LEU A 136 13.33 10.26 8.14
CA LEU A 136 13.77 8.86 8.25
C LEU A 136 13.32 8.00 7.05
N ALA A 137 12.35 8.49 6.28
CA ALA A 137 11.87 7.82 5.07
C ALA A 137 12.90 7.96 3.94
N THR A 138 13.86 7.04 3.88
CA THR A 138 14.75 6.89 2.72
C THR A 138 13.96 6.30 1.56
N THR A 139 13.70 7.09 0.51
CA THR A 139 13.29 6.57 -0.81
C THR A 139 14.43 5.85 -1.50
#